data_AF-A0A2E0Y381-F1
#
_entry.id   AF-A0A2E0Y381-F1
#
_cell.length_a   1.000
_cell.length_b   1.000
_cell.length_c   1.000
_cell.angle_alpha   90.00
_cell.angle_beta   90.00
_cell.angle_gamma   90.00
#
_symmetry.space_group_name_H-M   'P 1'
#
loop_
_entity.id
_entity.type
_entity.pdbx_description
1 polymer ?
#
loop_
_entity_poly.entity_id
_entity_poly.type
_entity_poly.pdbx_seq_one_letter_code
_entity_poly.pdbx_strand_id
1 'polypeptide(L)'
;MVEQNRKVIQCQCGYDRSGLDENALCPECGLLKLMSPKWHKRVRLDWRHCHSRCIKTGFVLAIVSCALGLANAAIAIYSTIYLMTPGFKGGTAGFILFFPPAVWIVIQLPIAFLTLIVTNFPAEKTKLKRYSGLLITISLCIPVIAIVLSFVLVLGLD
;
A
#
# COMPACT_ATOMS: atom_id res chain seq x y z
N MET A 1 -11.57 39.48 32.69
CA MET A 1 -11.62 38.11 32.16
C MET A 1 -10.40 37.92 31.28
N VAL A 2 -9.33 37.32 31.81
CA VAL A 2 -8.08 37.11 31.08
C VAL A 2 -8.20 35.77 30.38
N GLU A 3 -8.56 35.79 29.11
CA GLU A 3 -8.50 34.63 28.24
C GLU A 3 -7.01 34.37 27.95
N GLN A 4 -6.36 33.70 28.90
CA GLN A 4 -4.97 33.30 28.77
C GLN A 4 -4.86 32.40 27.56
N ASN A 5 -4.03 32.86 26.63
CA ASN A 5 -3.54 32.21 25.42
C ASN A 5 -2.77 30.91 25.80
N ARG A 6 -3.46 29.91 26.36
CA ARG A 6 -2.91 28.60 26.71
C ARG A 6 -2.59 27.93 25.38
N LYS A 7 -1.30 27.87 25.04
CA LYS A 7 -0.79 26.96 24.01
C LYS A 7 -1.21 25.55 24.42
N VAL A 8 -2.33 25.08 23.90
CA VAL A 8 -2.83 23.72 24.15
C VAL A 8 -1.72 22.78 23.69
N ILE A 9 -1.12 22.05 24.63
CA ILE A 9 -0.07 21.08 24.32
C ILE A 9 -0.77 19.86 23.73
N GLN A 10 -1.05 19.92 22.43
CA GLN A 10 -1.70 18.83 21.72
C GLN A 10 -0.68 17.74 21.37
N CYS A 11 -1.09 16.49 21.56
CA CYS A 11 -0.36 15.34 21.04
C CYS A 11 -0.50 15.26 19.52
N GLN A 12 0.40 14.51 18.86
CA GLN A 12 0.32 14.24 17.42
C GLN A 12 -0.98 13.53 17.00
N CYS A 13 -1.72 12.95 17.94
CA CYS A 13 -3.02 12.33 17.70
C CYS A 13 -4.23 13.28 17.87
N GLY A 14 -4.00 14.56 18.20
CA GLY A 14 -5.05 15.53 18.50
C GLY A 14 -5.55 15.51 19.96
N TYR A 15 -5.08 14.57 20.78
CA TYR A 15 -5.41 14.53 22.22
C TYR A 15 -4.80 15.72 22.96
N ASP A 16 -5.63 16.42 23.74
CA ASP A 16 -5.18 17.49 24.61
C ASP A 16 -4.39 16.91 25.80
N ARG A 17 -3.10 17.22 25.88
CA ARG A 17 -2.24 16.78 26.98
C ARG A 17 -2.22 17.77 28.15
N SER A 18 -3.09 18.76 28.17
CA SER A 18 -3.21 19.70 29.28
C SER A 18 -3.55 18.92 30.56
N GLY A 19 -2.60 18.83 31.49
CA GLY A 19 -2.73 18.09 32.75
C GLY A 19 -2.08 16.70 32.77
N LEU A 20 -1.48 16.24 31.66
CA LEU A 20 -0.63 15.05 31.66
C LEU A 20 0.82 15.43 32.00
N ASP A 21 1.51 14.58 32.78
CA ASP A 21 2.95 14.68 33.01
C ASP A 21 3.71 14.69 31.66
N GLU A 22 4.84 15.40 31.60
CA GLU A 22 5.68 15.52 30.40
C GLU A 22 6.16 14.15 29.92
N ASN A 23 6.38 13.23 30.85
CA ASN A 23 6.81 11.85 30.60
C ASN A 23 5.65 10.85 30.51
N ALA A 24 4.39 11.28 30.65
CA ALA A 24 3.26 10.38 30.52
C ALA A 24 3.01 9.98 29.05
N LEU A 25 2.68 8.71 28.81
CA LEU A 25 2.22 8.27 27.50
C LEU A 25 0.83 8.86 27.22
N CYS A 26 0.59 9.33 25.99
CA CYS A 26 -0.76 9.75 25.61
C CYS A 26 -1.71 8.55 25.65
N PRO A 27 -2.88 8.63 26.31
CA PRO A 27 -3.81 7.50 26.44
C PRO A 27 -4.37 7.04 25.08
N GLU A 28 -4.53 7.96 24.12
CA GLU A 28 -5.09 7.66 22.80
C GLU A 28 -4.11 6.98 21.84
N CYS A 29 -2.84 7.40 21.84
CA CYS A 29 -1.87 6.97 20.84
C CYS A 29 -0.64 6.25 21.42
N GLY A 30 -0.47 6.25 22.74
CA GLY A 30 0.66 5.66 23.44
C GLY A 30 2.00 6.23 22.98
N LEU A 31 2.04 7.53 22.64
CA LEU A 31 3.26 8.23 22.22
C LEU A 31 3.64 9.28 23.25
N LEU A 32 4.95 9.43 23.44
CA LEU A 32 5.57 10.55 24.16
C LEU A 32 5.65 11.77 23.24
N LYS A 33 5.65 12.97 23.84
CA LYS A 33 5.60 14.28 23.15
C LYS A 33 6.63 14.45 22.03
N LEU A 34 7.80 13.81 22.15
CA LEU A 34 8.94 13.92 21.25
C LEU A 34 9.26 12.62 20.49
N MET A 35 8.48 11.55 20.68
CA MET A 35 8.77 10.27 20.04
C MET A 35 8.32 10.30 18.58
N SER A 36 9.22 9.99 17.65
CA SER A 36 8.85 9.75 16.27
C SER A 36 8.02 8.46 16.19
N PRO A 37 6.74 8.52 15.77
CA PRO A 37 5.93 7.31 15.71
C PRO A 37 6.49 6.37 14.65
N LYS A 38 6.52 5.07 14.98
CA LYS A 38 6.76 4.00 13.99
C LYS A 38 5.79 4.16 12.81
N TRP A 39 6.21 3.73 11.62
CA TRP A 39 5.45 3.94 10.37
C TRP A 39 3.98 3.51 10.47
N HIS A 40 3.69 2.32 11.02
CA HIS A 40 2.31 1.83 11.20
C HIS A 40 1.46 2.73 12.12
N LYS A 41 2.06 3.30 13.18
CA LYS A 41 1.36 4.26 14.06
C LYS A 41 1.09 5.55 13.31
N ARG A 42 2.04 6.03 12.50
CA ARG A 42 1.87 7.24 11.68
C ARG A 42 0.73 7.09 10.67
N VAL A 43 0.67 5.97 9.94
CA VAL A 43 -0.44 5.67 9.01
C VAL A 43 -1.78 5.60 9.75
N ARG A 44 -1.83 4.95 10.92
CA ARG A 44 -3.05 4.87 11.73
C ARG A 44 -3.52 6.26 12.19
N LEU A 45 -2.60 7.14 12.59
CA LEU A 45 -2.92 8.51 12.98
C LEU A 45 -3.44 9.32 11.78
N ASP A 46 -2.73 9.27 10.64
CA ASP A 46 -3.15 9.97 9.42
C ASP A 46 -4.52 9.46 8.92
N TRP A 47 -4.81 8.17 9.07
CA TRP A 47 -6.13 7.58 8.80
C TRP A 47 -7.22 8.14 9.72
N ARG A 48 -6.95 8.26 11.02
CA ARG A 48 -7.92 8.84 11.98
C ARG A 48 -8.22 10.30 11.69
N HIS A 49 -7.19 11.10 11.37
CA HIS A 49 -7.34 12.53 11.07
C HIS A 49 -7.98 12.80 9.70
N CYS A 50 -7.96 11.82 8.79
CA CYS A 50 -8.60 11.96 7.50
C CYS A 50 -10.12 11.82 7.61
N HIS A 51 -10.87 12.92 7.46
CA HIS A 51 -12.34 12.90 7.44
C HIS A 51 -12.91 12.48 6.09
N SER A 52 -12.17 12.60 4.99
CA SER A 52 -12.64 12.25 3.65
C SER A 52 -12.80 10.74 3.46
N ARG A 53 -14.03 10.30 3.17
CA ARG A 53 -14.34 8.89 2.85
C ARG A 53 -13.69 8.44 1.53
N CYS A 54 -13.53 9.35 0.56
CA CYS A 54 -12.89 9.05 -0.72
C CYS A 54 -11.41 8.68 -0.53
N ILE A 55 -10.66 9.45 0.26
CA ILE A 55 -9.24 9.14 0.50
C ILE A 55 -9.09 7.81 1.27
N LYS A 56 -9.98 7.53 2.22
CA LYS A 56 -10.00 6.26 2.97
C LYS A 56 -10.27 5.06 2.06
N THR A 57 -11.30 5.14 1.22
CA THR A 57 -11.63 4.08 0.25
C THR A 57 -10.50 3.88 -0.75
N GLY A 58 -9.92 4.95 -1.28
CA GLY A 58 -8.75 4.88 -2.15
C GLY A 58 -7.52 4.24 -1.49
N PHE A 59 -7.26 4.51 -0.22
CA PHE A 59 -6.17 3.86 0.51
C PHE A 59 -6.42 2.35 0.72
N VAL A 60 -7.68 1.94 1.00
CA VAL A 60 -8.04 0.52 1.09
C VAL A 60 -7.88 -0.17 -0.27
N LEU A 61 -8.36 0.44 -1.36
CA LEU A 61 -8.17 -0.09 -2.71
C LEU A 61 -6.68 -0.21 -3.05
N ALA A 62 -5.83 0.73 -2.62
CA ALA A 62 -4.38 0.62 -2.80
C ALA A 62 -3.76 -0.55 -2.03
N ILE A 63 -4.24 -0.87 -0.83
CA ILE A 63 -3.81 -2.05 -0.08
C ILE A 63 -4.22 -3.32 -0.81
N VAL A 64 -5.48 -3.40 -1.27
CA VAL A 64 -6.00 -4.56 -2.02
C VAL A 64 -5.22 -4.75 -3.31
N SER A 65 -4.97 -3.67 -4.06
CA SER A 65 -4.12 -3.67 -5.24
C SER A 65 -2.72 -4.18 -4.91
N CYS A 66 -2.09 -3.69 -3.84
CA CYS A 66 -0.77 -4.17 -3.42
C CYS A 66 -0.76 -5.68 -3.12
N ALA A 67 -1.76 -6.18 -2.39
CA ALA A 67 -1.90 -7.61 -2.10
C ALA A 67 -2.08 -8.45 -3.37
N LEU A 68 -2.93 -8.00 -4.31
CA LEU A 68 -3.12 -8.65 -5.61
C LEU A 68 -1.84 -8.64 -6.44
N GLY A 69 -1.07 -7.55 -6.41
CA GLY A 69 0.21 -7.46 -7.10
C GLY A 69 1.23 -8.48 -6.57
N LEU A 70 1.33 -8.59 -5.25
CA LEU A 70 2.19 -9.60 -4.61
C LEU A 70 1.74 -11.04 -4.94
N ALA A 71 0.43 -11.30 -4.91
CA ALA A 71 -0.12 -12.60 -5.28
C ALA A 71 0.18 -12.94 -6.75
N ASN A 72 0.02 -11.98 -7.67
CA ASN A 72 0.31 -12.18 -9.08
C ASN A 72 1.80 -12.43 -9.33
N ALA A 73 2.69 -11.74 -8.61
CA ALA A 73 4.12 -11.99 -8.65
C ALA A 73 4.46 -13.41 -8.15
N ALA A 74 3.81 -13.88 -7.07
CA ALA A 74 3.98 -15.25 -6.59
C ALA A 74 3.52 -16.29 -7.62
N ILE A 75 2.40 -16.04 -8.30
CA ILE A 75 1.91 -16.91 -9.39
C ILE A 75 2.91 -16.94 -10.56
N ALA A 76 3.50 -15.81 -10.94
CA ALA A 76 4.53 -15.76 -11.99
C ALA A 76 5.76 -16.60 -11.64
N ILE A 77 6.26 -16.47 -10.40
CA ILE A 77 7.39 -17.26 -9.91
C ILE A 77 7.03 -18.75 -9.87
N TYR A 78 5.86 -19.11 -9.35
CA TYR A 78 5.39 -20.50 -9.32
C TYR A 78 5.30 -21.10 -10.71
N SER A 79 4.73 -20.35 -11.67
CA SER A 79 4.61 -20.77 -13.07
C SER A 79 5.97 -21.02 -13.71
N THR A 80 6.96 -20.18 -13.39
CA THR A 80 8.35 -20.36 -13.84
C THR A 80 8.97 -21.64 -13.31
N ILE A 81 8.87 -21.88 -11.99
CA ILE A 81 9.41 -23.09 -11.35
C ILE A 81 8.75 -24.34 -11.94
N TYR A 82 7.43 -24.29 -12.14
CA TYR A 82 6.66 -25.37 -12.73
C TYR A 82 7.18 -25.74 -14.13
N LEU A 83 7.47 -24.74 -14.97
CA LEU A 83 7.99 -24.94 -16.32
C LEU A 83 9.44 -25.41 -16.37
N MET A 84 10.25 -25.05 -15.37
CA MET A 84 11.64 -25.51 -15.26
C MET A 84 11.76 -26.96 -14.76
N THR A 85 10.67 -27.57 -14.30
CA THR A 85 10.69 -28.94 -13.77
C THR A 85 10.82 -29.95 -14.93
N PRO A 86 11.83 -30.87 -14.91
CA PRO A 86 12.06 -31.80 -15.99
C PRO A 86 10.86 -32.74 -16.18
N GLY A 87 10.36 -32.83 -17.42
CA GLY A 87 9.23 -33.69 -17.80
C GLY A 87 8.03 -32.95 -18.42
N PHE A 88 7.97 -31.62 -18.28
CA PHE A 88 6.92 -30.80 -18.89
C PHE A 88 7.41 -30.10 -20.16
N LYS A 89 7.25 -30.77 -21.32
CA LYS A 89 7.50 -30.18 -22.66
C LYS A 89 6.26 -30.38 -23.53
N GLY A 90 5.21 -29.60 -23.26
CA GLY A 90 4.00 -29.60 -24.08
C GLY A 90 3.60 -28.17 -24.44
N GLY A 91 3.11 -27.95 -25.66
CA GLY A 91 2.72 -26.61 -26.14
C GLY A 91 1.63 -25.93 -25.29
N THR A 92 0.84 -26.69 -24.54
CA THR A 92 -0.13 -26.17 -23.57
C THR A 92 0.50 -25.65 -22.27
N ALA A 93 1.68 -26.14 -21.88
CA ALA A 93 2.35 -25.69 -20.67
C ALA A 93 2.82 -24.22 -20.81
N GLY A 94 3.24 -23.80 -22.00
CA GLY A 94 3.63 -22.41 -22.28
C GLY A 94 2.50 -21.39 -22.06
N PHE A 95 1.23 -21.79 -22.12
CA PHE A 95 0.11 -20.88 -21.87
C PHE A 95 0.07 -20.36 -20.42
N ILE A 96 0.68 -21.08 -19.47
CA ILE A 96 0.70 -20.67 -18.07
C ILE A 96 1.49 -19.38 -17.86
N LEU A 97 2.46 -19.07 -18.73
CA LEU A 97 3.23 -17.81 -18.69
C LEU A 97 2.39 -16.58 -19.05
N PHE A 98 1.29 -16.75 -19.78
CA PHE A 98 0.40 -15.65 -20.15
C PHE A 98 -0.63 -15.32 -19.06
N PHE A 99 -0.83 -16.21 -18.08
CA PHE A 99 -1.81 -16.00 -17.02
C PHE A 99 -1.44 -14.81 -16.10
N PRO A 100 -0.21 -14.69 -15.57
CA PRO A 100 0.15 -13.53 -14.73
C PRO A 100 0.05 -12.18 -15.46
N PRO A 101 0.49 -12.03 -16.72
CA PRO A 101 0.23 -10.83 -17.52
C PRO A 101 -1.27 -10.54 -17.71
N ALA A 102 -2.07 -11.55 -18.00
CA ALA A 102 -3.52 -11.38 -18.20
C ALA A 102 -4.21 -10.88 -16.92
N VAL A 103 -3.90 -11.47 -15.76
CA VAL A 103 -4.40 -11.02 -14.45
C VAL A 103 -3.99 -9.57 -14.18
N TRP A 104 -2.75 -9.21 -14.51
CA TRP A 104 -2.26 -7.85 -14.35
C TRP A 104 -3.04 -6.84 -15.21
N ILE A 105 -3.28 -7.16 -16.49
CA ILE A 105 -3.98 -6.25 -17.40
C ILE A 105 -5.48 -6.16 -17.06
N VAL A 106 -6.15 -7.29 -16.81
CA VAL A 106 -7.61 -7.36 -16.71
C VAL A 106 -8.11 -7.00 -15.31
N ILE A 107 -7.35 -7.28 -14.26
CA ILE A 107 -7.80 -7.09 -12.87
C ILE A 107 -6.99 -5.98 -12.20
N GLN A 108 -5.67 -6.05 -12.25
CA GLN A 108 -4.81 -5.14 -11.49
C GLN A 108 -4.86 -3.70 -12.03
N LEU A 109 -4.78 -3.50 -13.34
CA LEU A 109 -4.83 -2.16 -13.95
C LEU A 109 -6.16 -1.43 -13.68
N PRO A 110 -7.35 -2.04 -13.85
CA PRO A 110 -8.60 -1.38 -13.51
C PRO A 110 -8.71 -0.97 -12.04
N ILE A 111 -8.25 -1.82 -11.12
CA ILE A 111 -8.26 -1.49 -9.68
C ILE A 111 -7.29 -0.34 -9.39
N ALA A 112 -6.11 -0.34 -9.99
CA ALA A 112 -5.14 0.75 -9.85
C ALA A 112 -5.69 2.06 -10.40
N PHE A 113 -6.33 2.03 -11.57
CA PHE A 113 -6.96 3.20 -12.19
C PHE A 113 -8.12 3.74 -11.34
N LEU A 114 -9.00 2.87 -10.86
CA LEU A 114 -10.08 3.24 -9.94
C LEU A 114 -9.52 3.88 -8.67
N THR A 115 -8.44 3.33 -8.13
CA THR A 115 -7.77 3.88 -6.95
C THR A 115 -7.24 5.30 -7.23
N LEU A 116 -6.62 5.52 -8.39
CA LEU A 116 -6.13 6.84 -8.79
C LEU A 116 -7.28 7.84 -8.95
N ILE A 117 -8.42 7.45 -9.51
CA ILE A 117 -9.60 8.33 -9.62
C ILE A 117 -10.10 8.70 -8.22
N VAL A 118 -10.34 7.70 -7.37
CA VAL A 118 -10.92 7.90 -6.04
C VAL A 118 -10.01 8.73 -5.12
N THR A 119 -8.69 8.56 -5.24
CA THR A 119 -7.71 9.34 -4.46
C THR A 119 -7.42 10.73 -5.02
N ASN A 120 -7.71 10.98 -6.31
CA ASN A 120 -7.56 12.29 -6.93
C ASN A 120 -8.83 13.14 -6.95
N PHE A 121 -9.95 12.61 -6.45
CA PHE A 121 -11.14 13.41 -6.19
C PHE A 121 -10.77 14.64 -5.34
N PRO A 122 -11.33 15.85 -5.63
CA PRO A 122 -10.93 17.10 -4.98
C PRO A 122 -11.06 17.00 -3.46
N ALA A 123 -9.93 16.69 -2.84
CA ALA A 123 -9.78 16.51 -1.41
C ALA A 123 -8.42 17.09 -1.03
N GLU A 124 -8.34 17.63 0.18
CA GLU A 124 -7.14 18.27 0.71
C GLU A 124 -5.89 17.40 0.51
N LYS A 125 -4.73 18.06 0.35
CA LYS A 125 -3.44 17.39 0.24
C LYS A 125 -3.11 16.67 1.54
N THR A 126 -3.52 15.40 1.64
CA THR A 126 -3.25 14.55 2.81
C THR A 126 -2.03 13.66 2.59
N LYS A 127 -1.33 13.33 3.69
CA LYS A 127 -0.23 12.34 3.68
C LYS A 127 -0.71 10.95 3.26
N LEU A 128 -1.96 10.61 3.57
CA LEU A 128 -2.59 9.33 3.22
C LEU A 128 -2.67 9.12 1.70
N LYS A 129 -2.91 10.20 0.92
CA LYS A 129 -2.86 10.16 -0.55
C LYS A 129 -1.47 9.78 -1.08
N ARG A 130 -0.40 10.26 -0.44
CA ARG A 130 0.98 9.90 -0.81
C ARG A 130 1.26 8.41 -0.54
N TYR A 131 0.80 7.89 0.60
CA TYR A 131 0.95 6.46 0.92
C TYR A 131 0.17 5.58 -0.05
N SER A 132 -1.06 5.96 -0.39
CA SER A 132 -1.86 5.26 -1.39
C SER A 132 -1.18 5.25 -2.77
N GLY A 133 -0.65 6.40 -3.21
CA GLY A 133 0.12 6.48 -4.46
C GLY A 133 1.34 5.56 -4.47
N LEU A 134 2.12 5.53 -3.38
CA LEU A 134 3.28 4.66 -3.24
C LEU A 134 2.89 3.17 -3.27
N LEU A 135 1.81 2.79 -2.59
CA LEU A 135 1.29 1.41 -2.64
C LEU A 135 0.85 1.02 -4.05
N ILE A 136 0.18 1.91 -4.78
CA ILE A 136 -0.22 1.66 -6.17
C ILE A 136 1.01 1.49 -7.06
N THR A 137 2.01 2.36 -6.96
CA THR A 137 3.26 2.24 -7.72
C THR A 137 3.92 0.89 -7.46
N ILE A 138 4.07 0.50 -6.19
CA ILE A 138 4.61 -0.81 -5.82
C ILE A 138 3.78 -1.95 -6.43
N SER A 139 2.46 -1.86 -6.33
CA SER A 139 1.53 -2.88 -6.85
C SER A 139 1.57 -3.06 -8.36
N LEU A 140 1.98 -2.02 -9.11
CA LEU A 140 2.12 -2.05 -10.56
C LEU A 140 3.51 -2.52 -10.97
N CYS A 141 4.56 -2.08 -10.28
CA CYS A 141 5.94 -2.39 -10.64
C CYS A 141 6.36 -3.82 -10.26
N ILE A 142 6.00 -4.31 -9.06
CA ILE A 142 6.44 -5.64 -8.59
C ILE A 142 6.03 -6.77 -9.56
N PRO A 143 4.75 -6.88 -9.99
CA PRO A 143 4.34 -7.94 -10.90
C PRO A 143 5.06 -7.87 -12.24
N VAL A 144 5.27 -6.66 -12.77
CA VAL A 144 5.97 -6.46 -14.06
C VAL A 144 7.41 -6.97 -13.95
N ILE A 145 8.12 -6.61 -12.89
CA ILE A 145 9.49 -7.10 -12.66
C ILE A 145 9.50 -8.63 -12.54
N ALA A 146 8.58 -9.21 -11.77
CA ALA A 146 8.49 -10.66 -11.61
C ALA A 146 8.19 -11.38 -12.93
N ILE A 147 7.28 -10.84 -13.74
CA ILE A 147 6.93 -11.37 -15.07
C ILE A 147 8.15 -11.28 -16.00
N VAL A 148 8.82 -10.13 -16.10
CA VAL A 148 10.00 -9.96 -16.96
C VAL A 148 11.10 -10.94 -16.57
N LEU A 149 11.41 -11.05 -15.27
CA LEU A 149 12.40 -12.01 -14.77
C LEU A 149 11.99 -13.46 -15.09
N SER A 150 10.70 -13.80 -14.95
CA SER A 150 10.16 -15.12 -15.29
C SER A 150 10.41 -15.45 -16.77
N PHE A 151 10.10 -14.52 -17.69
CA PHE A 151 10.35 -14.70 -19.12
C PHE A 151 11.84 -14.84 -19.45
N VAL A 152 12.70 -13.99 -18.88
CA VAL A 152 14.16 -14.05 -19.10
C VAL A 152 14.73 -15.37 -18.61
N LEU A 153 14.28 -15.84 -17.44
CA LEU A 153 14.73 -17.10 -16.86
C LEU A 153 14.30 -18.31 -17.69
N VAL A 154 13.06 -18.36 -18.15
CA VAL A 154 12.58 -19.48 -18.98
C VAL A 154 13.25 -19.46 -20.36
N LEU A 155 13.37 -18.31 -21.01
CA LEU A 155 13.92 -18.20 -22.38
C LEU A 155 15.45 -18.23 -22.43
N GLY A 156 16.15 -17.85 -21.36
CA GLY A 156 17.61 -17.84 -21.29
C GLY A 156 18.23 -19.16 -20.81
N LEU A 157 17.40 -20.14 -20.41
CA LEU A 157 17.82 -21.50 -20.05
C LEU A 157 17.64 -22.50 -21.22
N ASP A 158 17.00 -22.09 -22.31
CA ASP A 158 17.03 -22.78 -23.62
C ASP A 158 18.24 -22.30 -24.44
#